data_AF-T0GDD9-F1
#
_entry.id   AF-T0GDD9-F1
#
_cell.length_a   1.000
_cell.length_b   1.000
_cell.length_c   1.000
_cell.angle_alpha   90.00
_cell.angle_beta   90.00
_cell.angle_gamma   90.00
#
_symmetry.space_group_name_H-M   'P 1'
#
loop_
_entity.id
_entity.type
_entity.pdbx_description
1 polymer ?
#
loop_
_entity_poly.entity_id
_entity_poly.type
_entity_poly.pdbx_seq_one_letter_code
_entity_poly.pdbx_strand_id
1 'polypeptide(L)'
;MAEWLYEEGIGEARAALIEKGQLVEAQIERDSDAARAGSVMQGKLVRTVIPKKRGIARLISGEEVLVEPIPPKIAEGATVLLDILREAIPEEGRAKLAKARIAQPGSKAHPAPSLFQRLRATGLPIIPCPAHEEDRFEAHGWSELMEEAISGEIGTEEAALRIFPTPAMILIDVDGSLPPAKLGPKGAKLAAQAIRRLGLTGSIGIDLPTMNNKDERAIASAQIDKYLPLPFERTAVNGFGFIQIIRRRERMNLMELLRADPVETAALALLRRAERHGNGGPVTITAAPAIIDRLHKAAAWTEQLARRRGGAAALKADPGLAISAGHVA
;
A
#
# COMPACT_ATOMS: atom_id res chain seq x y z
N MET A 1 5.80 21.32 -11.48
CA MET A 1 4.37 21.06 -11.21
C MET A 1 4.25 19.68 -10.59
N ALA A 2 3.24 19.43 -9.76
CA ALA A 2 2.98 18.09 -9.22
C ALA A 2 1.85 17.44 -10.04
N GLU A 3 2.04 16.20 -10.48
CA GLU A 3 1.06 15.45 -11.29
C GLU A 3 1.02 13.98 -10.90
N TRP A 4 -0.17 13.39 -10.95
CA TRP A 4 -0.34 11.95 -10.80
C TRP A 4 -0.17 11.27 -12.15
N LEU A 5 0.68 10.25 -12.20
CA LEU A 5 0.61 9.21 -13.22
C LEU A 5 -0.40 8.17 -12.76
N TYR A 6 -1.25 7.69 -13.67
CA TYR A 6 -2.26 6.68 -13.35
C TYR A 6 -2.34 5.59 -14.41
N GLU A 7 -2.36 4.34 -13.95
CA GLU A 7 -2.52 3.17 -14.80
C GLU A 7 -3.67 2.30 -14.32
N GLU A 8 -4.61 2.02 -15.22
CA GLU A 8 -5.67 1.04 -15.02
C GLU A 8 -5.20 -0.33 -15.53
N GLY A 9 -4.53 -1.07 -14.65
CA GLY A 9 -4.02 -2.40 -14.95
C GLY A 9 -5.05 -3.50 -14.94
N ILE A 10 -4.58 -4.70 -15.26
CA ILE A 10 -5.34 -5.92 -15.12
C ILE A 10 -5.16 -6.39 -13.68
N GLY A 11 -6.24 -6.44 -12.91
CA GLY A 11 -6.22 -6.91 -11.51
C GLY A 11 -5.71 -5.88 -10.49
N GLU A 12 -5.14 -4.76 -10.93
CA GLU A 12 -4.79 -3.63 -10.05
C GLU A 12 -4.70 -2.29 -10.80
N ALA A 13 -5.02 -1.21 -10.09
CA ALA A 13 -4.72 0.15 -10.49
C ALA A 13 -3.45 0.64 -9.79
N ARG A 14 -2.62 1.42 -10.50
CA ARG A 14 -1.35 1.95 -9.98
C ARG A 14 -1.31 3.46 -10.17
N ALA A 15 -0.69 4.16 -9.22
CA ALA A 15 -0.53 5.60 -9.27
C ALA A 15 0.81 6.03 -8.68
N ALA A 16 1.43 7.04 -9.30
CA ALA A 16 2.66 7.65 -8.83
C ALA A 16 2.53 9.18 -8.89
N LEU A 17 2.75 9.87 -7.77
CA LEU A 17 2.80 11.33 -7.72
C LEU A 17 4.21 11.77 -8.06
N ILE A 18 4.34 12.54 -9.13
CA ILE A 18 5.59 13.12 -9.58
C ILE A 18 5.63 14.59 -9.17
N GLU A 19 6.64 14.97 -8.40
CA GLU A 19 6.90 16.34 -8.01
C GLU A 19 8.33 16.71 -8.39
N LYS A 20 8.49 17.72 -9.27
CA LYS A 20 9.81 18.17 -9.77
C LYS A 20 10.63 17.02 -10.39
N GLY A 21 9.96 16.15 -11.14
CA GLY A 21 10.57 15.00 -11.82
C GLY A 21 10.95 13.84 -10.90
N GLN A 22 10.47 13.83 -9.65
CA GLN A 22 10.75 12.79 -8.68
C GLN A 22 9.46 12.10 -8.23
N LEU A 23 9.47 10.78 -8.11
CA LEU A 23 8.39 10.02 -7.50
C LEU A 23 8.39 10.28 -5.99
N VAL A 24 7.35 10.96 -5.50
CA VAL A 24 7.22 11.33 -4.08
C VAL A 24 6.14 10.55 -3.33
N GLU A 25 5.22 9.89 -4.04
CA GLU A 25 4.17 9.04 -3.48
C GLU A 25 3.77 7.96 -4.48
N ALA A 26 3.57 6.72 -4.01
CA ALA A 26 3.02 5.64 -4.82
C ALA A 26 1.80 5.02 -4.14
N GLN A 27 0.81 4.64 -4.95
CA GLN A 27 -0.37 3.91 -4.50
C GLN A 27 -0.66 2.76 -5.46
N ILE A 28 -1.00 1.60 -4.91
CA ILE A 28 -1.50 0.45 -5.66
C ILE A 28 -2.82 0.04 -5.02
N GLU A 29 -3.83 -0.20 -5.85
CA GLU A 29 -5.13 -0.71 -5.44
C GLU A 29 -5.46 -1.95 -6.26
N ARG A 30 -5.42 -3.12 -5.63
CA ARG A 30 -5.83 -4.39 -6.27
C ARG A 30 -7.34 -4.48 -6.42
N ASP A 31 -7.82 -5.14 -7.44
CA ASP A 31 -9.22 -5.50 -7.57
C ASP A 31 -9.59 -6.50 -6.46
N SER A 32 -10.63 -6.20 -5.69
CA SER A 32 -11.06 -7.05 -4.58
C SER A 32 -12.50 -6.74 -4.17
N ASP A 33 -13.22 -7.79 -3.79
CA ASP A 33 -14.55 -7.70 -3.18
C ASP A 33 -14.50 -7.47 -1.65
N ALA A 34 -13.30 -7.34 -1.07
CA ALA A 34 -13.11 -7.10 0.35
C ALA A 34 -13.62 -5.71 0.79
N ALA A 35 -13.91 -5.56 2.08
CA ALA A 35 -14.37 -4.32 2.67
C ALA A 35 -13.36 -3.17 2.48
N ARG A 36 -13.76 -2.14 1.72
CA ARG A 36 -12.93 -0.97 1.42
C ARG A 36 -13.23 0.21 2.31
N ALA A 37 -12.20 0.89 2.82
CA ALA A 37 -12.38 2.09 3.63
C ALA A 37 -13.12 3.19 2.84
N GLY A 38 -14.14 3.77 3.45
CA GLY A 38 -15.03 4.75 2.80
C GLY A 38 -16.24 4.14 2.10
N SER A 39 -16.42 2.81 2.10
CA SER A 39 -17.68 2.18 1.66
C SER A 39 -18.72 2.15 2.78
N VAL A 40 -19.99 2.05 2.39
CA VAL A 40 -21.10 1.70 3.28
C VAL A 40 -21.63 0.34 2.86
N MET A 41 -21.47 -0.65 3.72
CA MET A 41 -21.79 -2.05 3.41
C MET A 41 -22.85 -2.58 4.36
N GLN A 42 -23.71 -3.47 3.84
CA GLN A 42 -24.70 -4.16 4.66
C GLN A 42 -24.10 -5.42 5.29
N GLY A 43 -24.45 -5.68 6.54
CA GLY A 43 -24.08 -6.89 7.25
C GLY A 43 -25.02 -7.21 8.41
N LYS A 44 -24.68 -8.26 9.14
CA LYS A 44 -25.40 -8.70 10.35
C LYS A 44 -24.46 -8.66 11.54
N LEU A 45 -24.85 -8.04 12.65
CA LEU A 45 -24.07 -8.12 13.89
C LEU A 45 -24.17 -9.54 14.44
N VAL A 46 -23.10 -10.32 14.36
CA VAL A 46 -23.11 -11.76 14.71
C VAL A 46 -22.57 -12.06 16.10
N ARG A 47 -21.79 -11.15 16.69
CA ARG A 47 -21.21 -11.33 18.02
C ARG A 47 -20.90 -9.99 18.68
N THR A 48 -21.28 -9.84 19.93
CA THR A 48 -20.82 -8.76 20.82
C THR A 48 -19.57 -9.24 21.53
N VAL A 49 -18.49 -8.48 21.43
CA VAL A 49 -17.22 -8.80 22.09
C VAL A 49 -17.10 -8.03 23.40
N ILE A 50 -17.43 -6.74 23.37
CA ILE A 50 -17.50 -5.88 24.55
C ILE A 50 -18.87 -5.19 24.53
N PRO A 51 -19.75 -5.44 25.52
CA PRO A 51 -21.08 -4.84 25.56
C PRO A 51 -21.05 -3.32 25.34
N LYS A 52 -21.92 -2.83 24.44
CA LYS A 52 -22.07 -1.39 24.07
C LYS A 52 -20.82 -0.71 23.51
N LYS A 53 -19.77 -1.47 23.17
CA LYS A 53 -18.51 -0.91 22.66
C LYS A 53 -18.03 -1.61 21.41
N ARG A 54 -17.95 -2.94 21.40
CA ARG A 54 -17.25 -3.67 20.35
C ARG A 54 -17.98 -4.95 19.98
N GLY A 55 -18.06 -5.22 18.69
CA GLY A 55 -18.62 -6.46 18.18
C GLY A 55 -18.05 -6.83 16.83
N ILE A 56 -18.60 -7.89 16.27
CA ILE A 56 -18.24 -8.41 14.96
C ILE A 56 -19.51 -8.50 14.15
N ALA A 57 -19.49 -7.85 12.99
CA ALA A 57 -20.51 -8.01 11.98
C ALA A 57 -19.99 -8.86 10.83
N ARG A 58 -20.85 -9.66 10.23
CA ARG A 58 -20.57 -10.40 9.01
C ARG A 58 -21.22 -9.68 7.84
N LEU A 59 -20.42 -9.28 6.86
CA LEU A 59 -20.89 -8.67 5.63
C LEU A 59 -21.59 -9.70 4.74
N ILE A 60 -22.32 -9.23 3.73
CA ILE A 60 -22.95 -10.12 2.72
C ILE A 60 -21.90 -10.98 2.00
N SER A 61 -20.68 -10.45 1.79
CA SER A 61 -19.54 -11.19 1.23
C SER A 61 -19.06 -12.35 2.10
N GLY A 62 -19.51 -12.44 3.35
CA GLY A 62 -19.04 -13.40 4.34
C GLY A 62 -17.86 -12.90 5.18
N GLU A 63 -17.23 -11.78 4.79
CA GLU A 63 -16.14 -11.16 5.56
C GLU A 63 -16.63 -10.71 6.95
N GLU A 64 -15.82 -10.97 7.98
CA GLU A 64 -16.06 -10.46 9.33
C GLU A 64 -15.35 -9.13 9.56
N VAL A 65 -16.08 -8.15 10.10
CA VAL A 65 -15.58 -6.81 10.38
C VAL A 65 -15.79 -6.45 11.85
N LEU A 66 -14.81 -5.76 12.42
CA LEU A 66 -14.86 -5.23 13.77
C LEU A 66 -15.72 -3.97 13.80
N VAL A 67 -16.80 -3.99 14.57
CA VAL A 67 -17.69 -2.83 14.75
C VAL A 67 -17.37 -2.14 16.07
N GLU A 68 -16.96 -0.86 16.02
CA GLU A 68 -16.71 -0.04 17.21
C GLU A 68 -16.89 1.47 16.91
N PRO A 69 -17.75 2.20 17.66
CA PRO A 69 -18.60 1.73 18.76
C PRO A 69 -19.87 0.98 18.30
N ILE A 70 -20.47 0.18 19.20
CA ILE A 70 -21.85 -0.34 19.03
C ILE A 70 -22.84 0.62 19.72
N PRO A 71 -23.79 1.22 19.00
CA PRO A 71 -24.85 2.02 19.59
C PRO A 71 -25.75 1.22 20.55
N PRO A 72 -26.26 1.80 21.65
CA PRO A 72 -27.00 1.06 22.69
C PRO A 72 -28.25 0.28 22.24
N LYS A 73 -28.82 0.60 21.06
CA LYS A 73 -30.07 0.01 20.55
C LYS A 73 -29.84 -1.11 19.52
N ILE A 74 -28.60 -1.48 19.26
CA ILE A 74 -28.26 -2.53 18.29
C ILE A 74 -27.91 -3.80 19.05
N ALA A 75 -28.71 -4.85 18.84
CA ALA A 75 -28.51 -6.17 19.43
C ALA A 75 -27.87 -7.15 18.43
N GLU A 76 -27.30 -8.24 18.95
CA GLU A 76 -26.87 -9.35 18.11
C GLU A 76 -28.03 -9.88 17.27
N GLY A 77 -27.72 -10.30 16.05
CA GLY A 77 -28.69 -10.69 15.04
C GLY A 77 -29.25 -9.54 14.20
N ALA A 78 -29.03 -8.28 14.59
CA ALA A 78 -29.52 -7.14 13.83
C ALA A 78 -28.82 -6.99 12.48
N THR A 79 -29.60 -6.73 11.43
CA THR A 79 -29.10 -6.26 10.14
C THR A 79 -28.76 -4.79 10.25
N VAL A 80 -27.55 -4.41 9.81
CA VAL A 80 -27.00 -3.08 9.97
C VAL A 80 -26.29 -2.62 8.69
N LEU A 81 -26.26 -1.31 8.48
CA LEU A 81 -25.33 -0.66 7.54
C LEU A 81 -24.08 -0.23 8.30
N LEU A 82 -22.93 -0.41 7.67
CA LEU A 82 -21.61 -0.25 8.27
C LEU A 82 -20.78 0.71 7.44
N ASP A 83 -20.37 1.83 8.03
CA ASP A 83 -19.33 2.69 7.47
C ASP A 83 -17.98 1.98 7.68
N ILE A 84 -17.32 1.55 6.62
CA ILE A 84 -15.99 0.94 6.72
C ILE A 84 -14.95 2.05 6.90
N LEU A 85 -14.23 2.01 8.01
CA LEU A 85 -13.24 3.02 8.41
C LEU A 85 -11.81 2.62 8.07
N ARG A 86 -11.53 1.32 8.09
CA ARG A 86 -10.22 0.74 7.80
C ARG A 86 -10.41 -0.65 7.20
N GLU A 87 -9.67 -0.94 6.14
CA GLU A 87 -9.62 -2.24 5.47
C GLU A 87 -9.01 -3.31 6.37
N ALA A 88 -9.23 -4.58 6.04
CA ALA A 88 -8.52 -5.67 6.71
C ALA A 88 -7.01 -5.52 6.50
N ILE A 89 -6.25 -5.80 7.55
CA ILE A 89 -4.78 -5.78 7.50
C ILE A 89 -4.32 -7.20 7.83
N PRO A 90 -3.65 -7.89 6.88
CA PRO A 90 -3.03 -9.16 7.17
C PRO A 90 -1.87 -8.93 8.15
N GLU A 91 -1.79 -9.76 9.18
CA GLU A 91 -0.68 -9.80 10.12
C GLU A 91 -0.33 -11.26 10.35
N GLU A 92 0.96 -11.53 10.58
CA GLU A 92 1.43 -12.86 10.88
C GLU A 92 0.72 -13.39 12.17
N GLY A 93 0.13 -14.57 12.06
CA GLY A 93 -0.67 -15.17 13.13
C GLY A 93 -2.14 -14.73 13.17
N ARG A 94 -2.43 -13.45 13.41
CA ARG A 94 -3.82 -12.97 13.56
C ARG A 94 -4.09 -11.69 12.77
N ALA A 95 -4.76 -11.83 11.64
CA ALA A 95 -5.21 -10.70 10.84
C ALA A 95 -6.09 -9.71 11.64
N LYS A 96 -5.83 -8.42 11.45
CA LYS A 96 -6.69 -7.34 11.93
C LYS A 96 -7.87 -7.22 10.98
N LEU A 97 -9.05 -7.67 11.43
CA LEU A 97 -10.32 -7.48 10.72
C LEU A 97 -10.47 -6.03 10.26
N ALA A 98 -11.18 -5.82 9.14
CA ALA A 98 -11.60 -4.48 8.76
C ALA A 98 -12.37 -3.83 9.92
N LYS A 99 -12.20 -2.52 10.10
CA LYS A 99 -12.87 -1.76 11.17
C LYS A 99 -14.00 -0.95 10.57
N ALA A 100 -15.16 -1.05 11.19
CA ALA A 100 -16.35 -0.31 10.82
C ALA A 100 -17.02 0.33 12.04
N ARG A 101 -17.97 1.20 11.78
CA ARG A 101 -18.97 1.66 12.74
C ARG A 101 -20.36 1.53 12.11
N ILE A 102 -21.41 1.55 12.94
CA ILE A 102 -22.78 1.62 12.42
C ILE A 102 -22.94 2.94 11.64
N ALA A 103 -23.46 2.85 10.43
CA ALA A 103 -23.72 4.00 9.58
C ALA A 103 -24.80 4.91 10.18
N GLN A 104 -24.78 6.19 9.83
CA GLN A 104 -25.78 7.13 10.32
C GLN A 104 -27.19 6.79 9.78
N PRO A 105 -28.26 7.12 10.52
CA PRO A 105 -29.62 6.98 10.02
C PRO A 105 -29.80 7.70 8.68
N GLY A 106 -30.36 7.02 7.67
CA GLY A 106 -30.55 7.55 6.33
C GLY A 106 -29.39 7.30 5.36
N SER A 107 -28.25 6.76 5.83
CA SER A 107 -27.18 6.30 4.93
C SER A 107 -27.69 5.23 3.97
N LYS A 108 -27.11 5.22 2.77
CA LYS A 108 -27.35 4.19 1.73
C LYS A 108 -26.08 3.42 1.48
N ALA A 109 -26.21 2.15 1.13
CA ALA A 109 -25.07 1.34 0.72
C ALA A 109 -24.41 1.95 -0.53
N HIS A 110 -23.09 2.03 -0.52
CA HIS A 110 -22.31 2.53 -1.65
C HIS A 110 -20.88 1.95 -1.61
N PRO A 111 -20.24 1.77 -2.78
CA PRO A 111 -18.84 1.37 -2.83
C PRO A 111 -17.93 2.46 -2.24
N ALA A 112 -16.70 2.08 -1.90
CA ALA A 112 -15.68 3.06 -1.59
C ALA A 112 -15.26 3.82 -2.86
N PRO A 113 -14.78 5.07 -2.74
CA PRO A 113 -14.17 5.76 -3.86
C PRO A 113 -12.98 4.97 -4.42
N SER A 114 -12.96 4.74 -5.74
CA SER A 114 -11.83 4.08 -6.41
C SER A 114 -10.55 4.89 -6.28
N LEU A 115 -9.39 4.27 -6.52
CA LEU A 115 -8.10 4.96 -6.56
C LEU A 115 -8.19 6.22 -7.42
N PHE A 116 -8.67 6.11 -8.67
CA PHE A 116 -8.82 7.25 -9.58
C PHE A 116 -9.69 8.38 -8.99
N GLN A 117 -10.82 8.03 -8.35
CA GLN A 117 -11.70 9.02 -7.70
C GLN A 117 -10.99 9.72 -6.54
N ARG A 118 -10.20 8.99 -5.74
CA ARG A 118 -9.40 9.58 -4.66
C ARG A 118 -8.30 10.50 -5.19
N LEU A 119 -7.62 10.11 -6.28
CA LEU A 119 -6.63 10.98 -6.93
C LEU A 119 -7.28 12.26 -7.45
N ARG A 120 -8.46 12.16 -8.09
CA ARG A 120 -9.20 13.31 -8.61
C ARG A 120 -9.59 14.29 -7.51
N ALA A 121 -9.94 13.79 -6.33
CA ALA A 121 -10.26 14.61 -5.17
C ALA A 121 -9.07 15.45 -4.65
N THR A 122 -7.83 15.11 -5.02
CA THR A 122 -6.63 15.92 -4.67
C THR A 122 -6.57 17.24 -5.44
N GLY A 123 -7.29 17.36 -6.57
CA GLY A 123 -7.24 18.53 -7.45
C GLY A 123 -5.96 18.65 -8.29
N LEU A 124 -5.05 17.67 -8.21
CA LEU A 124 -3.84 17.63 -9.04
C LEU A 124 -4.16 17.04 -10.43
N PRO A 125 -3.42 17.45 -11.48
CA PRO A 125 -3.52 16.81 -12.80
C PRO A 125 -3.26 15.30 -12.70
N ILE A 126 -4.02 14.52 -13.48
CA ILE A 126 -3.85 13.07 -13.60
C ILE A 126 -3.53 12.76 -15.07
N ILE A 127 -2.38 12.16 -15.31
CA ILE A 127 -1.91 11.73 -16.61
C ILE A 127 -2.13 10.22 -16.75
N PRO A 128 -3.04 9.77 -17.63
CA PRO A 128 -3.20 8.34 -17.91
C PRO A 128 -1.93 7.80 -18.58
N CYS A 129 -1.54 6.58 -18.21
CA CYS A 129 -0.38 5.88 -18.76
C CYS A 129 -0.85 4.56 -19.39
N PRO A 130 -1.35 4.57 -20.64
CA PRO A 130 -1.84 3.36 -21.29
C PRO A 130 -0.68 2.43 -21.69
N ALA A 131 -0.96 1.12 -21.72
CA ALA A 131 0.04 0.09 -21.92
C ALA A 131 0.75 0.08 -23.30
N HIS A 132 0.28 0.86 -24.27
CA HIS A 132 0.90 0.97 -25.61
C HIS A 132 1.83 2.20 -25.74
N GLU A 133 1.88 3.07 -24.73
CA GLU A 133 2.78 4.23 -24.70
C GLU A 133 4.05 3.91 -23.91
N GLU A 134 5.02 4.83 -23.92
CA GLU A 134 6.25 4.74 -23.13
C GLU A 134 5.98 4.51 -21.64
N ASP A 135 6.91 3.85 -20.96
CA ASP A 135 6.79 3.57 -19.55
C ASP A 135 7.18 4.77 -18.67
N ARG A 136 6.23 5.68 -18.48
CA ARG A 136 6.40 6.85 -17.62
C ARG A 136 6.64 6.48 -16.15
N PHE A 137 6.15 5.33 -15.70
CA PHE A 137 6.41 4.86 -14.34
C PHE A 137 7.88 4.46 -14.17
N GLU A 138 8.40 3.64 -15.09
CA GLU A 138 9.80 3.24 -15.09
C GLU A 138 10.74 4.44 -15.29
N ALA A 139 10.36 5.43 -16.12
CA ALA A 139 11.12 6.68 -16.27
C ALA A 139 11.29 7.47 -14.96
N HIS A 140 10.48 7.17 -13.93
CA HIS A 140 10.54 7.78 -12.60
C HIS A 140 10.91 6.79 -11.48
N GLY A 141 11.51 5.65 -11.83
CA GLY A 141 12.09 4.70 -10.87
C GLY A 141 11.07 3.80 -10.18
N TRP A 142 10.04 3.36 -10.90
CA TRP A 142 9.00 2.50 -10.33
C TRP A 142 9.54 1.14 -9.87
N SER A 143 10.35 0.47 -10.70
CA SER A 143 10.95 -0.83 -10.33
C SER A 143 11.81 -0.73 -9.08
N GLU A 144 12.63 0.31 -8.97
CA GLU A 144 13.48 0.58 -7.79
C GLU A 144 12.61 0.78 -6.55
N LEU A 145 11.50 1.53 -6.65
CA LEU A 145 10.58 1.70 -5.52
C LEU A 145 9.91 0.39 -5.12
N MET A 146 9.54 -0.47 -6.08
CA MET A 146 8.96 -1.77 -5.77
C MET A 146 9.98 -2.67 -5.06
N GLU A 147 11.24 -2.65 -5.49
CA GLU A 147 12.34 -3.37 -4.84
C GLU A 147 12.60 -2.85 -3.43
N GLU A 148 12.63 -1.53 -3.23
CA GLU A 148 12.72 -0.89 -1.91
C GLU A 148 11.56 -1.31 -1.00
N ALA A 149 10.34 -1.40 -1.53
CA ALA A 149 9.16 -1.82 -0.77
C ALA A 149 9.21 -3.31 -0.38
N ILE A 150 9.69 -4.17 -1.29
CA ILE A 150 9.82 -5.62 -1.07
C ILE A 150 10.96 -5.92 -0.10
N SER A 151 12.14 -5.31 -0.27
CA SER A 151 13.32 -5.51 0.59
C SER A 151 13.18 -4.79 1.93
N GLY A 152 12.68 -3.55 1.92
CA GLY A 152 12.70 -2.65 3.06
C GLY A 152 14.04 -1.95 3.25
N GLU A 153 14.93 -2.02 2.25
CA GLU A 153 16.24 -1.38 2.26
C GLU A 153 16.21 -0.17 1.32
N ILE A 154 16.61 1.00 1.81
CA ILE A 154 16.53 2.27 1.08
C ILE A 154 17.77 3.10 1.34
N GLY A 155 18.31 3.75 0.32
CA GLY A 155 19.36 4.77 0.48
C GLY A 155 20.72 4.33 -0.02
N THR A 156 21.76 4.84 0.64
CA THR A 156 23.17 4.75 0.18
C THR A 156 24.08 4.47 1.37
N GLU A 157 25.36 4.19 1.13
CA GLU A 157 26.36 3.99 2.19
C GLU A 157 26.45 5.18 3.17
N GLU A 158 26.23 6.41 2.71
CA GLU A 158 26.23 7.60 3.59
C GLU A 158 25.04 7.66 4.55
N ALA A 159 23.89 7.14 4.12
CA ALA A 159 22.65 7.09 4.90
C ALA A 159 21.69 6.10 4.24
N ALA A 160 21.33 5.07 4.99
CA ALA A 160 20.44 4.00 4.60
C ALA A 160 19.37 3.77 5.66
N LEU A 161 18.25 3.19 5.24
CA LEU A 161 17.16 2.75 6.08
C LEU A 161 17.01 1.25 5.98
N ARG A 162 16.73 0.59 7.12
CA ARG A 162 16.13 -0.73 7.17
C ARG A 162 14.75 -0.62 7.79
N ILE A 163 13.72 -1.00 7.04
CA ILE A 163 12.32 -0.83 7.44
C ILE A 163 11.69 -2.19 7.79
N PHE A 164 11.17 -2.29 9.01
CA PHE A 164 10.59 -3.49 9.59
C PHE A 164 9.12 -3.26 9.96
N PRO A 165 8.16 -3.71 9.12
CA PRO A 165 6.77 -3.81 9.53
C PRO A 165 6.63 -4.86 10.66
N THR A 166 6.07 -4.46 11.80
CA THR A 166 5.74 -5.39 12.90
C THR A 166 4.25 -5.29 13.26
N PRO A 167 3.68 -6.26 14.01
CA PRO A 167 2.27 -6.21 14.40
C PRO A 167 1.85 -4.95 15.18
N ALA A 168 2.78 -4.35 15.92
CA ALA A 168 2.51 -3.18 16.77
C ALA A 168 2.80 -1.86 16.06
N MET A 169 3.95 -1.76 15.37
CA MET A 169 4.41 -0.56 14.71
C MET A 169 5.42 -0.87 13.60
N ILE A 170 5.64 0.09 12.71
CA ILE A 170 6.75 0.01 11.74
C ILE A 170 8.00 0.59 12.41
N LEU A 171 9.11 -0.13 12.38
CA LEU A 171 10.41 0.36 12.85
C LEU A 171 11.28 0.71 11.65
N ILE A 172 11.93 1.86 11.70
CA ILE A 172 12.88 2.35 10.70
C ILE A 172 14.21 2.54 11.42
N ASP A 173 15.17 1.70 11.09
CA ASP A 173 16.53 1.80 11.55
C ASP A 173 17.34 2.67 10.59
N VAL A 174 18.17 3.57 11.11
CA VAL A 174 18.95 4.53 10.32
C VAL A 174 20.44 4.32 10.56
N ASP A 175 21.12 3.86 9.52
CA ASP A 175 22.55 3.61 9.50
C ASP A 175 23.25 4.41 8.41
N GLY A 176 24.57 4.55 8.51
CA GLY A 176 25.40 5.14 7.46
C GLY A 176 26.79 5.55 7.94
N SER A 177 27.65 5.91 6.98
CA SER A 177 29.04 6.29 7.25
C SER A 177 29.22 7.73 7.78
N LEU A 178 28.15 8.54 7.82
CA LEU A 178 28.21 9.92 8.28
C LEU A 178 28.27 10.03 9.83
N PRO A 179 28.94 11.07 10.38
CA PRO A 179 28.88 11.35 11.81
C PRO A 179 27.44 11.60 12.31
N PRO A 180 27.09 11.25 13.56
CA PRO A 180 25.71 11.33 14.07
C PRO A 180 24.99 12.68 13.86
N ALA A 181 25.70 13.81 14.05
CA ALA A 181 25.14 15.15 13.86
C ALA A 181 24.72 15.44 12.40
N LYS A 182 25.29 14.73 11.43
CA LYS A 182 24.93 14.81 10.00
C LYS A 182 23.98 13.67 9.59
N LEU A 183 24.23 12.46 10.11
CA LEU A 183 23.43 11.27 9.81
C LEU A 183 22.01 11.42 10.35
N GLY A 184 21.81 11.93 11.57
CA GLY A 184 20.48 12.12 12.16
C GLY A 184 19.54 12.93 11.27
N PRO A 185 19.88 14.18 10.89
CA PRO A 185 19.06 14.96 9.96
C PRO A 185 18.90 14.32 8.58
N LYS A 186 19.97 13.77 8.00
CA LYS A 186 19.90 13.15 6.66
C LYS A 186 18.99 11.92 6.65
N GLY A 187 19.12 11.06 7.67
CA GLY A 187 18.29 9.89 7.89
C GLY A 187 16.84 10.24 8.21
N ALA A 188 16.59 11.26 9.03
CA ALA A 188 15.24 11.75 9.32
C ALA A 188 14.53 12.26 8.05
N LYS A 189 15.25 12.98 7.18
CA LYS A 189 14.75 13.36 5.85
C LYS A 189 14.44 12.12 5.00
N LEU A 190 15.37 11.17 4.90
CA LEU A 190 15.22 9.97 4.09
C LEU A 190 14.03 9.13 4.57
N ALA A 191 13.87 8.96 5.88
CA ALA A 191 12.75 8.27 6.50
C ALA A 191 11.41 8.97 6.21
N ALA A 192 11.34 10.29 6.33
CA ALA A 192 10.14 11.06 5.98
C ALA A 192 9.73 10.88 4.52
N GLN A 193 10.70 10.89 3.60
CA GLN A 193 10.47 10.64 2.18
C GLN A 193 10.01 9.20 1.93
N ALA A 194 10.63 8.20 2.58
CA ALA A 194 10.23 6.80 2.49
C ALA A 194 8.80 6.56 3.03
N ILE A 195 8.45 7.16 4.18
CA ILE A 195 7.11 7.11 4.76
C ILE A 195 6.06 7.62 3.77
N ARG A 196 6.35 8.71 3.04
CA ARG A 196 5.46 9.24 2.00
C ARG A 196 5.42 8.33 0.78
N ARG A 197 6.57 8.00 0.18
CA ARG A 197 6.68 7.20 -1.05
C ARG A 197 5.99 5.83 -0.92
N LEU A 198 6.20 5.15 0.20
CA LEU A 198 5.67 3.82 0.47
C LEU A 198 4.27 3.82 1.12
N GLY A 199 3.72 5.00 1.43
CA GLY A 199 2.43 5.14 2.08
C GLY A 199 2.39 4.55 3.50
N LEU A 200 3.50 4.59 4.25
CA LEU A 200 3.58 4.00 5.59
C LEU A 200 2.64 4.74 6.55
N THR A 201 1.83 3.98 7.30
CA THR A 201 0.81 4.51 8.22
C THR A 201 0.73 3.70 9.51
N GLY A 202 -0.01 4.20 10.50
CA GLY A 202 -0.07 3.63 11.84
C GLY A 202 0.97 4.25 12.76
N SER A 203 1.42 3.47 13.74
CA SER A 203 2.56 3.83 14.60
C SER A 203 3.85 3.51 13.86
N ILE A 204 4.74 4.49 13.77
CA ILE A 204 6.05 4.37 13.10
C ILE A 204 7.11 4.87 14.09
N GLY A 205 8.15 4.10 14.32
CA GLY A 205 9.31 4.49 15.11
C GLY A 205 10.51 4.64 14.19
N ILE A 206 11.24 5.73 14.34
CA ILE A 206 12.51 5.94 13.64
C ILE A 206 13.61 5.96 14.69
N ASP A 207 14.56 5.05 14.56
CA ASP A 207 15.76 4.98 15.38
C ASP A 207 16.88 5.74 14.67
N LEU A 208 17.13 6.98 15.10
CA LEU A 208 18.21 7.81 14.58
C LEU A 208 19.48 7.56 15.41
N PRO A 209 20.69 7.78 14.87
CA PRO A 209 21.89 7.77 15.68
C PRO A 209 21.79 8.76 16.84
N THR A 210 22.40 8.41 17.97
CA THR A 210 22.42 9.28 19.15
C THR A 210 23.14 10.59 18.84
N MET A 211 22.41 11.71 18.97
CA MET A 211 22.92 13.08 18.77
C MET A 211 23.25 13.74 20.11
N ASN A 212 24.31 14.55 20.12
CA ASN A 212 24.95 15.01 21.35
C ASN A 212 24.15 16.07 22.11
N ASN A 213 23.37 16.88 21.39
CA ASN A 213 22.67 18.02 21.95
C ASN A 213 21.24 18.14 21.43
N LYS A 214 20.48 19.04 22.06
CA LYS A 214 19.07 19.28 21.74
C LYS A 214 18.88 19.92 20.36
N ASP A 215 19.83 20.72 19.90
CA ASP A 215 19.73 21.45 18.65
C ASP A 215 19.86 20.51 17.44
N GLU A 216 20.80 19.57 17.48
CA GLU A 216 20.93 18.49 16.48
C GLU A 216 19.64 17.68 16.37
N ARG A 217 19.04 17.29 17.51
CA ARG A 217 17.76 16.58 17.57
C ARG A 217 16.59 17.41 17.02
N ALA A 218 16.59 18.72 17.26
CA ALA A 218 15.58 19.62 16.71
C ALA A 218 15.70 19.75 15.19
N ILE A 219 16.92 19.79 14.64
CA ILE A 219 17.17 19.81 13.19
C ILE A 219 16.63 18.53 12.54
N ALA A 220 16.87 17.35 13.14
CA ALA A 220 16.33 16.09 12.63
C ALA A 220 14.80 16.07 12.63
N SER A 221 14.17 16.54 13.72
CA SER A 221 12.71 16.68 13.80
C SER A 221 12.16 17.60 12.70
N ALA A 222 12.83 18.73 12.44
CA ALA A 222 12.43 19.69 11.42
C ALA A 222 12.53 19.12 9.99
N GLN A 223 13.43 18.15 9.75
CA GLN A 223 13.46 17.46 8.45
C GLN A 223 12.19 16.65 8.23
N ILE A 224 11.67 15.97 9.26
CA ILE A 224 10.42 15.20 9.16
C ILE A 224 9.27 16.14 8.81
N ASP A 225 9.12 17.25 9.54
CA ASP A 225 8.05 18.24 9.30
C ASP A 225 8.11 18.85 7.90
N LYS A 226 9.32 18.99 7.35
CA LYS A 226 9.52 19.56 6.01
C LYS A 226 9.13 18.59 4.89
N TYR A 227 9.40 17.30 5.03
CA TYR A 227 9.30 16.34 3.92
C TYR A 227 8.11 15.38 4.03
N LEU A 228 7.55 15.17 5.22
CA LEU A 228 6.35 14.37 5.42
C LEU A 228 5.12 15.29 5.46
N PRO A 229 4.19 15.21 4.49
CA PRO A 229 2.98 16.02 4.53
C PRO A 229 2.04 15.60 5.67
N LEU A 230 1.37 16.59 6.27
CA LEU A 230 0.25 16.38 7.20
C LEU A 230 -0.91 15.61 6.53
N PRO A 231 -1.74 14.87 7.30
CA PRO A 231 -1.74 14.79 8.76
C PRO A 231 -0.79 13.72 9.31
N PHE A 232 -0.05 14.08 10.36
CA PHE A 232 0.63 13.17 11.26
C PHE A 232 0.83 13.85 12.62
N GLU A 233 1.04 13.05 13.66
CA GLU A 233 1.54 13.51 14.95
C GLU A 233 2.93 12.90 15.16
N ARG A 234 3.80 13.58 15.92
CA ARG A 234 5.10 13.02 16.30
C ARG A 234 5.52 13.44 17.69
N THR A 235 6.37 12.62 18.30
CA THR A 235 7.12 13.02 19.50
C THR A 235 8.28 13.95 19.12
N ALA A 236 8.94 14.53 20.12
CA ALA A 236 10.31 15.01 19.94
C ALA A 236 11.27 13.82 19.79
N VAL A 237 12.44 14.04 19.19
CA VAL A 237 13.53 13.06 19.25
C VAL A 237 14.05 12.98 20.68
N ASN A 238 14.02 11.79 21.28
CA ASN A 238 14.44 11.59 22.65
C ASN A 238 15.99 11.56 22.79
N GLY A 239 16.50 11.40 24.01
CA GLY A 239 17.95 11.39 24.28
C GLY A 239 18.70 10.23 23.63
N PHE A 240 18.01 9.19 23.17
CA PHE A 240 18.58 8.00 22.53
C PHE A 240 18.47 8.05 21.00
N GLY A 241 17.84 9.08 20.43
CA GLY A 241 17.68 9.22 18.97
C GLY A 241 16.33 8.73 18.43
N PHE A 242 15.45 8.19 19.27
CA PHE A 242 14.17 7.66 18.82
C PHE A 242 13.11 8.75 18.68
N ILE A 243 12.32 8.66 17.61
CA ILE A 243 11.13 9.48 17.36
C ILE A 243 9.96 8.59 16.92
N GLN A 244 8.78 8.83 17.49
CA GLN A 244 7.55 8.15 17.08
C GLN A 244 6.70 9.09 16.22
N ILE A 245 6.15 8.57 15.13
CA ILE A 245 5.21 9.22 14.24
C ILE A 245 3.90 8.40 14.23
N ILE A 246 2.76 9.07 14.35
CA ILE A 246 1.43 8.49 14.22
C ILE A 246 0.76 9.04 12.97
N ARG A 247 0.37 8.15 12.06
CA ARG A 247 -0.43 8.47 10.87
C ARG A 247 -1.69 7.62 10.84
N ARG A 248 -2.81 8.22 10.42
CA ARG A 248 -4.08 7.48 10.26
C ARG A 248 -3.89 6.33 9.28
N ARG A 249 -4.31 5.14 9.69
CA ARG A 249 -4.19 3.90 8.92
C ARG A 249 -5.55 3.45 8.43
N GLU A 250 -5.75 3.48 7.12
CA GLU A 250 -7.01 3.08 6.47
C GLU A 250 -6.88 1.80 5.66
N ARG A 251 -5.67 1.49 5.16
CA ARG A 251 -5.40 0.36 4.28
C ARG A 251 -3.96 -0.12 4.44
N MET A 252 -3.62 -1.21 3.76
CA MET A 252 -2.24 -1.67 3.65
C MET A 252 -1.38 -0.59 3.01
N ASN A 253 -0.16 -0.41 3.53
CA ASN A 253 0.88 0.34 2.83
C ASN A 253 1.51 -0.51 1.72
N LEU A 254 2.40 0.07 0.92
CA LEU A 254 2.98 -0.64 -0.22
C LEU A 254 3.79 -1.88 0.19
N MET A 255 4.57 -1.80 1.28
CA MET A 255 5.33 -2.95 1.77
C MET A 255 4.41 -4.09 2.19
N GLU A 256 3.35 -3.77 2.94
CA GLU A 256 2.36 -4.74 3.39
C GLU A 256 1.63 -5.39 2.21
N LEU A 257 1.21 -4.60 1.24
CA LEU A 257 0.50 -5.08 0.05
C LEU A 257 1.37 -6.04 -0.77
N LEU A 258 2.62 -5.64 -1.07
CA LEU A 258 3.51 -6.42 -1.94
C LEU A 258 4.00 -7.71 -1.27
N ARG A 259 4.22 -7.67 0.05
CA ARG A 259 4.72 -8.82 0.84
C ARG A 259 3.61 -9.78 1.27
N ALA A 260 2.35 -9.34 1.34
CA ALA A 260 1.24 -10.19 1.76
C ALA A 260 1.00 -11.39 0.83
N ASP A 261 1.16 -11.18 -0.48
CA ASP A 261 1.12 -12.26 -1.47
C ASP A 261 2.15 -11.99 -2.58
N PRO A 262 3.40 -12.48 -2.42
CA PRO A 262 4.45 -12.31 -3.41
C PRO A 262 4.13 -12.95 -4.77
N VAL A 263 3.31 -14.02 -4.79
CA VAL A 263 2.93 -14.72 -6.03
C VAL A 263 1.97 -13.85 -6.82
N GLU A 264 0.95 -13.29 -6.17
CA GLU A 264 0.01 -12.35 -6.81
C GLU A 264 0.72 -11.07 -7.25
N THR A 265 1.60 -10.51 -6.42
CA THR A 265 2.45 -9.36 -6.79
C THR A 265 3.23 -9.62 -8.08
N ALA A 266 3.93 -10.75 -8.15
CA ALA A 266 4.72 -11.12 -9.32
C ALA A 266 3.84 -11.39 -10.55
N ALA A 267 2.67 -12.02 -10.37
CA ALA A 267 1.71 -12.27 -11.45
C ALA A 267 1.19 -10.96 -12.07
N LEU A 268 0.78 -9.99 -11.24
CA LEU A 268 0.29 -8.69 -11.70
C LEU A 268 1.39 -7.87 -12.40
N ALA A 269 2.61 -7.91 -11.88
CA ALA A 269 3.77 -7.31 -12.55
C ALA A 269 4.06 -7.94 -13.92
N LEU A 270 3.92 -9.27 -14.05
CA LEU A 270 4.09 -9.96 -15.34
C LEU A 270 2.98 -9.67 -16.33
N LEU A 271 1.72 -9.61 -15.87
CA LEU A 271 0.60 -9.17 -16.71
C LEU A 271 0.88 -7.78 -17.28
N ARG A 272 1.42 -6.87 -16.47
CA ARG A 272 1.82 -5.55 -16.96
C ARG A 272 2.92 -5.63 -18.01
N ARG A 273 4.03 -6.33 -17.71
CA ARG A 273 5.12 -6.50 -18.68
C ARG A 273 4.58 -7.08 -19.99
N ALA A 274 3.64 -8.01 -19.91
CA ALA A 274 2.98 -8.60 -21.05
C ALA A 274 2.09 -7.63 -21.81
N GLU A 275 1.33 -6.75 -21.15
CA GLU A 275 0.56 -5.71 -21.86
C GLU A 275 1.46 -4.80 -22.71
N ARG A 276 2.68 -4.51 -22.25
CA ARG A 276 3.63 -3.57 -22.88
C ARG A 276 4.63 -4.25 -23.82
N HIS A 277 4.59 -5.57 -23.93
CA HIS A 277 5.58 -6.33 -24.70
C HIS A 277 5.35 -6.20 -26.22
N GLY A 278 6.34 -5.66 -26.94
CA GLY A 278 6.29 -5.48 -28.38
C GLY A 278 5.12 -4.60 -28.84
N ASN A 279 4.60 -4.85 -30.04
CA ASN A 279 3.55 -4.03 -30.66
C ASN A 279 2.14 -4.66 -30.56
N GLY A 280 1.91 -5.52 -29.55
CA GLY A 280 0.69 -6.31 -29.40
C GLY A 280 0.77 -7.70 -30.05
N GLY A 281 -0.38 -8.36 -30.19
CA GLY A 281 -0.49 -9.74 -30.68
C GLY A 281 -0.20 -10.80 -29.60
N PRO A 282 0.04 -12.06 -30.00
CA PRO A 282 0.30 -13.15 -29.08
C PRO A 282 1.48 -12.86 -28.15
N VAL A 283 1.46 -13.47 -26.95
CA VAL A 283 2.51 -13.34 -25.95
C VAL A 283 2.58 -14.59 -25.08
N THR A 284 3.77 -14.92 -24.58
CA THR A 284 4.00 -16.01 -23.64
C THR A 284 4.55 -15.46 -22.33
N ILE A 285 3.84 -15.70 -21.22
CA ILE A 285 4.34 -15.46 -19.86
C ILE A 285 4.99 -16.74 -19.37
N THR A 286 6.30 -16.69 -19.08
CA THR A 286 7.04 -17.80 -18.47
C THR A 286 7.41 -17.45 -17.04
N ALA A 287 7.02 -18.26 -16.07
CA ALA A 287 7.24 -17.97 -14.65
C ALA A 287 7.26 -19.24 -13.79
N ALA A 288 7.59 -19.08 -12.51
CA ALA A 288 7.50 -20.15 -11.51
C ALA A 288 6.09 -20.79 -11.49
N PRO A 289 5.96 -22.11 -11.22
CA PRO A 289 4.67 -22.80 -11.26
C PRO A 289 3.57 -22.13 -10.43
N ALA A 290 3.89 -21.62 -9.23
CA ALA A 290 2.92 -20.94 -8.37
C ALA A 290 2.28 -19.69 -9.03
N ILE A 291 3.05 -18.95 -9.84
CA ILE A 291 2.55 -17.78 -10.56
C ILE A 291 1.60 -18.22 -11.68
N ILE A 292 1.99 -19.25 -12.44
CA ILE A 292 1.16 -19.79 -13.52
C ILE A 292 -0.16 -20.34 -12.97
N ASP A 293 -0.13 -21.06 -11.85
CA ASP A 293 -1.33 -21.53 -11.15
C ASP A 293 -2.22 -20.37 -10.68
N ARG A 294 -1.62 -19.28 -10.19
CA ARG A 294 -2.35 -18.07 -9.79
C ARG A 294 -3.03 -17.40 -11.00
N LEU A 295 -2.37 -17.36 -12.15
CA LEU A 295 -2.92 -16.82 -13.39
C LEU A 295 -4.05 -17.70 -13.95
N HIS A 296 -3.91 -19.03 -13.90
CA HIS A 296 -5.00 -19.95 -14.26
C HIS A 296 -6.25 -19.77 -13.39
N LYS A 297 -6.08 -19.58 -12.07
CA LYS A 297 -7.19 -19.31 -11.15
C LYS A 297 -7.88 -17.98 -11.42
N ALA A 298 -7.21 -17.03 -12.06
CA ALA A 298 -7.77 -15.76 -12.50
C ALA A 298 -7.81 -15.64 -14.02
N ALA A 299 -8.47 -16.61 -14.68
CA ALA A 299 -8.62 -16.66 -16.14
C ALA A 299 -9.08 -15.31 -16.75
N ALA A 300 -9.96 -14.58 -16.05
CA ALA A 300 -10.43 -13.25 -16.47
C ALA A 300 -9.29 -12.25 -16.72
N TRP A 301 -8.18 -12.32 -15.96
CA TRP A 301 -7.01 -11.49 -16.17
C TRP A 301 -6.30 -11.83 -17.48
N THR A 302 -6.09 -13.10 -17.76
CA THR A 302 -5.46 -13.56 -19.00
C THR A 302 -6.33 -13.30 -20.24
N GLU A 303 -7.66 -13.40 -20.10
CA GLU A 303 -8.62 -13.04 -21.14
C GLU A 303 -8.62 -11.53 -21.40
N GLN A 304 -8.50 -10.71 -20.36
CA GLN A 304 -8.36 -9.27 -20.50
C GLN A 304 -7.03 -8.90 -21.17
N LEU A 305 -5.94 -9.58 -20.82
CA LEU A 305 -4.63 -9.40 -21.48
C LEU A 305 -4.74 -9.73 -22.98
N ALA A 306 -5.34 -10.88 -23.31
CA ALA A 306 -5.50 -11.30 -24.70
C ALA A 306 -6.34 -10.30 -25.52
N ARG A 307 -7.42 -9.77 -24.92
CA ARG A 307 -8.26 -8.72 -25.53
C ARG A 307 -7.49 -7.43 -25.75
N ARG A 308 -6.76 -6.95 -24.74
CA ARG A 308 -5.98 -5.69 -24.81
C ARG A 308 -4.86 -5.76 -25.84
N ARG A 309 -4.25 -6.94 -26.00
CA ARG A 309 -3.18 -7.16 -26.98
C ARG A 309 -3.66 -7.51 -28.38
N GLY A 310 -4.89 -8.01 -28.53
CA GLY A 310 -5.39 -8.54 -29.80
C GLY A 310 -4.73 -9.88 -30.19
N GLY A 311 -4.36 -10.71 -29.21
CA GLY A 311 -3.71 -12.00 -29.46
C GLY A 311 -3.69 -12.91 -28.23
N ALA A 312 -3.41 -14.20 -28.42
CA ALA A 312 -3.45 -15.18 -27.33
C ALA A 312 -2.35 -14.93 -26.28
N ALA A 313 -2.71 -15.07 -25.00
CA ALA A 313 -1.75 -15.06 -23.89
C ALA A 313 -1.47 -16.51 -23.44
N ALA A 314 -0.32 -17.04 -23.84
CA ALA A 314 0.14 -18.36 -23.42
C ALA A 314 0.82 -18.28 -22.05
N LEU A 315 0.61 -19.31 -21.23
CA LEU A 315 1.22 -19.44 -19.91
C LEU A 315 2.14 -20.65 -19.88
N LYS A 316 3.39 -20.46 -19.45
CA LYS A 316 4.40 -21.52 -19.38
C LYS A 316 5.02 -21.57 -17.99
N ALA A 317 4.88 -22.71 -17.31
CA ALA A 317 5.56 -22.94 -16.04
C ALA A 317 7.02 -23.34 -16.27
N ASP A 318 7.93 -22.75 -15.51
CA ASP A 318 9.34 -23.13 -15.44
C ASP A 318 9.74 -23.32 -13.96
N PRO A 319 9.93 -24.57 -13.49
CA PRO A 319 10.35 -24.84 -12.11
C PRO A 319 11.74 -24.29 -11.73
N GLY A 320 12.57 -23.91 -12.71
CA GLY A 320 13.89 -23.32 -12.47
C GLY A 320 13.85 -21.83 -12.14
N LEU A 321 12.71 -21.17 -12.30
CA LEU A 321 12.57 -19.73 -12.05
C LEU A 321 12.15 -19.44 -10.62
N ALA A 322 12.82 -18.48 -9.99
CA ALA A 322 12.33 -17.85 -8.77
C ALA A 322 11.05 -17.03 -9.03
N ILE A 323 10.28 -16.71 -7.98
CA ILE A 323 9.05 -15.89 -8.09
C ILE A 323 9.33 -14.55 -8.78
N SER A 324 10.49 -13.92 -8.53
CA SER A 324 10.89 -12.65 -9.13
C SER A 324 11.42 -12.76 -10.56
N ALA A 325 11.71 -13.97 -11.06
CA ALA A 325 12.47 -14.20 -12.29
C ALA A 325 11.60 -14.46 -13.53
N GLY A 326 10.28 -14.32 -13.43
CA GLY A 326 9.39 -14.47 -14.57
C GLY A 326 9.66 -13.45 -15.67
N HIS A 327 9.41 -13.86 -16.92
CA HIS A 327 9.63 -13.04 -18.10
C HIS A 327 8.53 -13.22 -19.15
N VAL A 328 8.59 -12.39 -20.18
CA VAL A 328 7.61 -12.30 -21.26
C VAL A 328 8.33 -12.38 -22.61
N ALA A 329 7.79 -13.17 -23.54
CA ALA A 329 8.30 -13.34 -24.90
C ALA A 329 7.16 -13.43 -25.94
#